data_AF-A0A179FV99-F1
#
_entry.id   AF-A0A179FV99-F1
#
_cell.length_a   1.000
_cell.length_b   1.000
_cell.length_c   1.000
_cell.angle_alpha   90.00
_cell.angle_beta   90.00
_cell.angle_gamma   90.00
#
_symmetry.space_group_name_H-M   'P 1'
#
loop_
_entity.id
_entity.type
_entity.pdbx_description
1 polymer ?
#
loop_
_entity_poly.entity_id
_entity_poly.type
_entity_poly.pdbx_seq_one_letter_code
_entity_poly.pdbx_strand_id
1 'polypeptide(L)'
;MSTPVAIVTGACSGIGLALSKYLVQTRKWRVVMADIQEDGSTTELGSENVLFVKTDVSSWDQQHALFKRADVWAGSGGIVFLAANAGLSDPPASLDGLLGKSKEDELTPPTLDPIQVNLLGAIYSLQLFAHYVRSRGGAGKAVLTSSGAGIYPMPSHPVYAASKHAIVGYTRSIAPSLLSDCITVNTILPGFTPSNMTAPLLGVIPQKYVTSLDTMMAAYDVFLNDDSQMTGRVLEVSASKTSHFRDHPPYPDEEIRWLNEEIFDWADGDGTEFGNRWILQEWKEGQTLSTKDVESLDDKTQRFVLDQIAAVLKAFQDFRLPESVKGFGGLTFDEDGVMTSTKSVIPCGGPFSSYSNFLRGMLEWQLEATERSSHLRGWREYPELRKRLQTFFSDGLEAQLARVPEQQQVMVHGDLALSNMLFDTSTYRLSAVLDFDFSHLGAPISEYFFSFWDIGEVLPGRAKPEGPVRDWLLSGFPESVDPKFELLRVWDYALNEAGVQKPSTIHGAGHVADLWWFSQELCQAFWFTDRYLATQSAEQLEKFKTGHARYLERALTLWGF
;
A
#
# COMPACT_ATOMS: atom_id res chain seq x y z
N MET A 1 -21.96 -20.68 -3.36
CA MET A 1 -20.69 -20.00 -3.68
C MET A 1 -20.32 -20.35 -5.11
N SER A 2 -19.74 -19.43 -5.87
CA SER A 2 -19.24 -19.70 -7.22
C SER A 2 -18.08 -20.69 -7.18
N THR A 3 -17.99 -21.58 -8.17
CA THR A 3 -16.90 -22.56 -8.24
C THR A 3 -15.57 -21.88 -8.56
N PRO A 4 -14.52 -22.07 -7.74
CA PRO A 4 -13.20 -21.49 -7.99
C PRO A 4 -12.60 -21.92 -9.33
N VAL A 5 -11.86 -21.00 -9.97
CA VAL A 5 -11.15 -21.28 -11.24
C VAL A 5 -9.64 -21.16 -11.06
N ALA A 6 -8.92 -22.18 -11.53
CA ALA A 6 -7.46 -22.20 -11.59
C ALA A 6 -6.96 -22.09 -13.03
N ILE A 7 -5.80 -21.47 -13.23
CA ILE A 7 -5.02 -21.54 -14.47
C ILE A 7 -3.77 -22.38 -14.19
N VAL A 8 -3.55 -23.42 -15.02
CA VAL A 8 -2.35 -24.26 -14.94
C VAL A 8 -1.62 -24.17 -16.28
N THR A 9 -0.33 -23.80 -16.25
CA THR A 9 0.53 -23.83 -17.45
C THR A 9 1.34 -25.12 -17.51
N GLY A 10 1.62 -25.63 -18.71
CA GLY A 10 2.21 -26.97 -18.87
C GLY A 10 1.25 -28.06 -18.37
N ALA A 11 -0.05 -27.84 -18.60
CA ALA A 11 -1.12 -28.62 -17.99
C ALA A 11 -1.38 -29.98 -18.67
N CYS A 12 -0.80 -30.25 -19.83
CA CYS A 12 -1.09 -31.48 -20.59
C CYS A 12 -0.02 -32.56 -20.39
N SER A 13 0.88 -32.42 -19.42
CA SER A 13 1.82 -33.50 -19.04
C SER A 13 2.31 -33.41 -17.60
N GLY A 14 2.89 -34.51 -17.10
CA GLY A 14 3.62 -34.56 -15.84
C GLY A 14 2.89 -33.94 -14.65
N ILE A 15 3.57 -33.02 -13.95
CA ILE A 15 3.06 -32.35 -12.73
C ILE A 15 1.82 -31.50 -13.02
N GLY A 16 1.80 -30.75 -14.13
CA GLY A 16 0.69 -29.85 -14.47
C GLY A 16 -0.59 -30.62 -14.80
N LEU A 17 -0.48 -31.74 -15.50
CA LEU A 17 -1.62 -32.64 -15.74
C LEU A 17 -2.13 -33.27 -14.44
N ALA A 18 -1.22 -33.78 -13.60
CA ALA A 18 -1.60 -34.33 -12.30
C ALA A 18 -2.33 -33.30 -11.44
N LEU A 19 -1.85 -32.06 -11.41
CA LEU A 19 -2.49 -30.94 -10.71
C LEU A 19 -3.85 -30.61 -11.29
N SER A 20 -3.98 -30.55 -12.62
CA SER A 20 -5.25 -30.26 -13.29
C SER A 20 -6.30 -31.32 -12.95
N LYS A 21 -5.92 -32.60 -12.98
CA LYS A 21 -6.79 -33.71 -12.54
C LYS A 21 -7.15 -33.58 -11.06
N TYR A 22 -6.17 -33.30 -10.20
CA TYR A 22 -6.38 -33.17 -8.76
C TYR A 22 -7.34 -32.03 -8.39
N LEU A 23 -7.18 -30.85 -9.01
CA LEU A 23 -8.04 -29.69 -8.78
C LEU A 23 -9.50 -29.97 -9.18
N VAL A 24 -9.71 -30.61 -10.33
CA VAL A 24 -11.06 -30.97 -10.80
C VAL A 24 -11.66 -32.07 -9.92
N GLN A 25 -10.93 -33.17 -9.72
CA GLN A 25 -11.49 -34.39 -9.14
C GLN A 25 -11.57 -34.34 -7.61
N THR A 26 -10.57 -33.76 -6.95
CA THR A 26 -10.49 -33.72 -5.48
C THR A 26 -11.03 -32.41 -4.93
N ARG A 27 -10.50 -31.26 -5.42
CA ARG A 27 -10.89 -29.93 -4.92
C ARG A 27 -12.23 -29.42 -5.49
N LYS A 28 -12.76 -30.06 -6.54
CA LYS A 28 -14.01 -29.67 -7.24
C LYS A 28 -13.94 -28.28 -7.87
N TRP A 29 -12.77 -27.91 -8.37
CA TRP A 29 -12.52 -26.63 -9.05
C TRP A 29 -12.67 -26.77 -10.56
N ARG A 30 -12.78 -25.64 -11.23
CA ARG A 30 -12.68 -25.55 -12.69
C ARG A 30 -11.25 -25.18 -13.08
N VAL A 31 -10.74 -25.72 -14.18
CA VAL A 31 -9.34 -25.54 -14.56
C VAL A 31 -9.22 -25.06 -16.01
N VAL A 32 -8.49 -23.98 -16.21
CA VAL A 32 -8.00 -23.58 -17.52
C VAL A 32 -6.63 -24.23 -17.74
N MET A 33 -6.57 -25.14 -18.70
CA MET A 33 -5.36 -25.87 -19.06
C MET A 33 -4.66 -25.16 -20.21
N ALA A 34 -3.48 -24.60 -19.93
CA ALA A 34 -2.66 -23.89 -20.91
C ALA A 34 -1.42 -24.72 -21.25
N ASP A 35 -1.25 -25.08 -22.51
CA ASP A 35 -0.11 -25.86 -22.99
C ASP A 35 0.11 -25.65 -24.50
N ILE A 36 1.31 -25.90 -25.00
CA ILE A 36 1.62 -25.85 -26.43
C ILE A 36 1.06 -27.06 -27.19
N GLN A 37 0.78 -28.16 -26.48
CA GLN A 37 0.25 -29.41 -27.01
C GLN A 37 -1.00 -29.83 -26.23
N GLU A 38 -2.00 -30.38 -26.93
CA GLU A 38 -3.17 -31.00 -26.30
C GLU A 38 -2.94 -32.51 -26.17
N ASP A 39 -3.33 -33.12 -25.04
CA ASP A 39 -3.16 -34.55 -24.75
C ASP A 39 -4.50 -35.33 -24.70
N GLY A 40 -5.62 -34.66 -24.98
CA GLY A 40 -6.98 -35.24 -24.92
C GLY A 40 -7.57 -35.34 -23.51
N SER A 41 -6.84 -34.93 -22.46
CA SER A 41 -7.31 -34.93 -21.06
C SER A 41 -8.54 -34.05 -20.81
N THR A 42 -8.76 -33.05 -21.67
CA THR A 42 -9.98 -32.23 -21.72
C THR A 42 -11.26 -33.05 -21.81
N THR A 43 -11.22 -34.17 -22.53
CA THR A 43 -12.36 -35.07 -22.70
C THR A 43 -12.58 -35.93 -21.44
N GLU A 44 -11.50 -36.35 -20.77
CA GLU A 44 -11.56 -37.15 -19.54
C GLU A 44 -12.13 -36.35 -18.36
N LEU A 45 -11.80 -35.05 -18.28
CA LEU A 45 -12.18 -34.18 -17.16
C LEU A 45 -13.53 -33.45 -17.33
N GLY A 46 -14.12 -33.55 -18.53
CA GLY A 46 -15.37 -32.86 -18.86
C GLY A 46 -15.15 -31.41 -19.26
N SER A 47 -15.70 -31.01 -20.41
CA SER A 47 -15.55 -29.67 -20.98
C SER A 47 -16.27 -28.58 -20.17
N GLU A 48 -17.16 -28.96 -19.26
CA GLU A 48 -17.78 -28.08 -18.28
C GLU A 48 -16.81 -27.68 -17.14
N ASN A 49 -15.87 -28.56 -16.81
CA ASN A 49 -14.90 -28.35 -15.73
C ASN A 49 -13.54 -27.86 -16.25
N VAL A 50 -13.24 -28.10 -17.53
CA VAL A 50 -11.94 -27.79 -18.12
C VAL A 50 -12.08 -26.96 -19.38
N LEU A 51 -11.28 -25.89 -19.47
CA LEU A 51 -11.06 -25.13 -20.69
C LEU A 51 -9.62 -25.28 -21.15
N PHE A 52 -9.39 -25.90 -22.30
CA PHE A 52 -8.06 -25.89 -22.92
C PHE A 52 -7.85 -24.65 -23.79
N VAL A 53 -6.66 -24.07 -23.66
CA VAL A 53 -6.20 -22.98 -24.50
C VAL A 53 -4.76 -23.30 -24.90
N LYS A 54 -4.54 -23.50 -26.20
CA LYS A 54 -3.20 -23.66 -26.74
C LYS A 54 -2.39 -22.38 -26.46
N THR A 55 -1.28 -22.48 -25.76
CA THR A 55 -0.48 -21.31 -25.34
C THR A 55 0.98 -21.65 -25.22
N ASP A 56 1.82 -20.92 -25.97
CA ASP A 56 3.24 -20.80 -25.70
C ASP A 56 3.47 -19.73 -24.63
N VAL A 57 3.95 -20.15 -23.46
CA VAL A 57 4.20 -19.25 -22.32
C VAL A 57 5.34 -18.26 -22.58
N SER A 58 6.23 -18.51 -23.54
CA SER A 58 7.25 -17.51 -23.90
C SER A 58 6.65 -16.30 -24.66
N SER A 59 5.41 -16.40 -25.13
CA SER A 59 4.72 -15.34 -25.86
C SER A 59 3.77 -14.55 -24.95
N TRP A 60 4.09 -13.26 -24.72
CA TRP A 60 3.22 -12.34 -24.00
C TRP A 60 1.80 -12.29 -24.59
N ASP A 61 1.68 -12.13 -25.90
CA ASP A 61 0.38 -12.00 -26.58
C ASP A 61 -0.50 -13.24 -26.40
N GLN A 62 0.10 -14.44 -26.47
CA GLN A 62 -0.64 -15.68 -26.26
C GLN A 62 -1.10 -15.81 -24.79
N GLN A 63 -0.24 -15.48 -23.82
CA GLN A 63 -0.65 -15.48 -22.42
C GLN A 63 -1.73 -14.43 -22.13
N HIS A 64 -1.62 -13.23 -22.69
CA HIS A 64 -2.63 -12.20 -22.54
C HIS A 64 -3.98 -12.67 -23.11
N ALA A 65 -3.99 -13.32 -24.28
CA ALA A 65 -5.19 -13.93 -24.85
C ALA A 65 -5.74 -15.09 -23.99
N LEU A 66 -4.88 -15.92 -23.41
CA LEU A 66 -5.24 -16.97 -22.45
C LEU A 66 -5.98 -16.39 -21.26
N PHE A 67 -5.41 -15.40 -20.57
CA PHE A 67 -6.00 -14.82 -19.37
C PHE A 67 -7.31 -14.10 -19.67
N LYS A 68 -7.40 -13.38 -20.79
CA LYS A 68 -8.66 -12.77 -21.24
C LYS A 68 -9.76 -13.81 -21.44
N ARG A 69 -9.43 -14.95 -22.07
CA ARG A 69 -10.40 -16.03 -22.30
C ARG A 69 -10.77 -16.73 -21.00
N ALA A 70 -9.80 -16.94 -20.10
CA ALA A 70 -10.00 -17.53 -18.78
C ALA A 70 -10.95 -16.69 -17.93
N ASP A 71 -10.78 -15.37 -17.89
CA ASP A 71 -11.62 -14.46 -17.11
C ASP A 71 -13.09 -14.48 -17.58
N VAL A 72 -13.31 -14.45 -18.90
CA VAL A 72 -14.65 -14.57 -19.49
C VAL A 72 -15.30 -15.91 -19.11
N TRP A 73 -14.54 -17.00 -19.16
CA TRP A 73 -15.05 -18.33 -18.84
C TRP A 73 -15.25 -18.57 -17.33
N ALA A 74 -14.48 -17.87 -16.49
CA ALA A 74 -14.62 -17.90 -15.05
C ALA A 74 -15.89 -17.18 -14.56
N GLY A 75 -16.35 -16.15 -15.28
CA GLY A 75 -17.58 -15.43 -14.97
C GLY A 75 -17.53 -14.83 -13.57
N SER A 76 -18.57 -15.01 -12.76
CA SER A 76 -18.57 -14.52 -11.37
C SER A 76 -17.64 -15.29 -10.42
N GLY A 77 -17.15 -16.47 -10.82
CA GLY A 77 -16.22 -17.26 -10.02
C GLY A 77 -14.82 -16.64 -9.90
N GLY A 78 -14.42 -15.83 -10.89
CA GLY A 78 -13.09 -15.25 -10.95
C GLY A 78 -11.98 -16.30 -11.07
N ILE A 79 -10.77 -15.84 -11.35
CA ILE A 79 -9.56 -16.67 -11.32
C ILE A 79 -9.01 -16.54 -9.89
N VAL A 80 -8.80 -17.65 -9.17
CA VAL A 80 -8.32 -17.63 -7.78
C VAL A 80 -6.96 -18.27 -7.59
N PHE A 81 -6.52 -19.08 -8.56
CA PHE A 81 -5.27 -19.81 -8.48
C PHE A 81 -4.50 -19.83 -9.79
N LEU A 82 -3.19 -19.60 -9.70
CA LEU A 82 -2.23 -19.80 -10.79
C LEU A 82 -1.19 -20.85 -10.40
N ALA A 83 -1.04 -21.87 -11.22
CA ALA A 83 0.13 -22.75 -11.21
C ALA A 83 0.98 -22.49 -12.46
N ALA A 84 2.06 -21.71 -12.31
CA ALA A 84 3.03 -21.48 -13.36
C ALA A 84 4.00 -22.67 -13.42
N ASN A 85 3.53 -23.76 -14.05
CA ASN A 85 4.21 -25.07 -14.05
C ASN A 85 4.92 -25.39 -15.38
N ALA A 86 4.62 -24.69 -16.47
CA ALA A 86 5.31 -24.88 -17.75
C ALA A 86 6.84 -24.74 -17.59
N GLY A 87 7.58 -25.66 -18.19
CA GLY A 87 9.02 -25.58 -18.20
C GLY A 87 9.71 -26.61 -19.08
N LEU A 88 10.94 -26.30 -19.48
CA LEU A 88 11.82 -27.14 -20.25
C LEU A 88 13.26 -27.08 -19.71
N SER A 89 14.07 -28.08 -20.05
CA SER A 89 15.52 -28.11 -19.80
C SER A 89 16.27 -27.69 -21.07
N ASP A 90 17.48 -27.15 -20.92
CA ASP A 90 18.40 -27.08 -22.05
C ASP A 90 18.75 -28.50 -22.56
N PRO A 91 19.09 -28.67 -23.86
CA PRO A 91 19.53 -29.94 -24.40
C PRO A 91 20.75 -30.47 -23.65
N PRO A 92 20.92 -31.80 -23.51
CA PRO A 92 22.10 -32.35 -22.89
C PRO A 92 23.35 -31.91 -23.67
N ALA A 93 24.21 -31.14 -23.04
CA ALA A 93 25.46 -30.70 -23.62
C ALA A 93 26.64 -31.30 -22.86
N SER A 94 27.67 -31.75 -23.58
CA SER A 94 28.94 -32.09 -22.93
C SER A 94 29.53 -30.83 -22.30
N LEU A 95 30.29 -30.99 -21.21
CA LEU A 95 30.97 -29.85 -20.58
C LEU A 95 31.88 -29.11 -21.59
N ASP A 96 32.47 -29.84 -22.54
CA ASP A 96 33.23 -29.26 -23.64
C ASP A 96 32.35 -28.48 -24.62
N GLY A 97 31.14 -28.95 -24.93
CA GLY A 97 30.17 -28.21 -25.75
C GLY A 97 29.68 -26.93 -25.07
N LEU A 98 29.37 -26.98 -23.76
CA LEU A 98 28.95 -25.82 -22.96
C LEU A 98 30.04 -24.74 -22.87
N LEU A 99 31.31 -25.14 -22.86
CA LEU A 99 32.46 -24.24 -22.76
C LEU A 99 33.08 -23.88 -24.11
N GLY A 100 32.45 -24.26 -25.23
CA GLY A 100 32.97 -23.96 -26.57
C GLY A 100 34.32 -24.62 -26.86
N LYS A 101 34.61 -25.77 -26.25
CA LYS A 101 35.84 -26.55 -26.43
C LYS A 101 35.73 -27.62 -27.52
N SER A 102 34.70 -27.55 -28.38
CA SER A 102 34.60 -28.39 -29.57
C SER A 102 35.84 -28.17 -30.45
N LYS A 103 36.47 -29.27 -30.89
CA LYS A 103 37.64 -29.21 -31.79
C LYS A 103 37.27 -28.95 -33.25
N GLU A 104 35.99 -29.07 -33.61
CA GLU A 104 35.56 -29.24 -35.00
C GLU A 104 34.40 -28.32 -35.43
N ASP A 105 33.81 -27.51 -34.54
CA ASP A 105 32.65 -26.65 -34.88
C ASP A 105 32.89 -25.15 -34.67
N GLU A 106 32.27 -24.33 -35.52
CA GLU A 106 32.06 -22.90 -35.31
C GLU A 106 31.21 -22.67 -34.05
N LEU A 107 31.66 -21.77 -33.16
CA LEU A 107 30.95 -21.49 -31.90
C LEU A 107 29.58 -20.87 -32.18
N THR A 108 28.51 -21.54 -31.74
CA THR A 108 27.15 -21.00 -31.78
C THR A 108 26.72 -20.51 -30.39
N PRO A 109 25.81 -19.51 -30.30
CA PRO A 109 25.27 -19.08 -29.02
C PRO A 109 24.57 -20.24 -28.27
N PRO A 110 24.68 -20.32 -26.94
CA PRO A 110 23.90 -21.29 -26.17
C PRO A 110 22.41 -20.99 -26.29
N THR A 111 21.56 -22.02 -26.21
CA THR A 111 20.11 -21.81 -26.12
C THR A 111 19.76 -21.10 -24.81
N LEU A 112 18.83 -20.14 -24.89
CA LEU A 112 18.24 -19.44 -23.75
C LEU A 112 16.77 -19.83 -23.55
N ASP A 113 16.30 -20.91 -24.19
CA ASP A 113 14.92 -21.38 -24.10
C ASP A 113 14.47 -21.60 -22.64
N PRO A 114 15.30 -22.14 -21.71
CA PRO A 114 14.91 -22.22 -20.31
C PRO A 114 14.63 -20.86 -19.67
N ILE A 115 15.34 -19.80 -20.07
CA ILE A 115 15.08 -18.44 -19.56
C ILE A 115 13.75 -17.92 -20.11
N GLN A 116 13.50 -18.10 -21.41
CA GLN A 116 12.27 -17.64 -22.05
C GLN A 116 11.02 -18.35 -21.48
N VAL A 117 11.09 -19.67 -21.34
CA VAL A 117 9.95 -20.49 -20.91
C VAL A 117 9.83 -20.53 -19.40
N ASN A 118 10.89 -20.90 -18.67
CA ASN A 118 10.79 -21.15 -17.23
C ASN A 118 10.70 -19.85 -16.43
N LEU A 119 11.42 -18.80 -16.85
CA LEU A 119 11.48 -17.52 -16.12
C LEU A 119 10.50 -16.50 -16.68
N LEU A 120 10.70 -16.04 -17.91
CA LEU A 120 9.84 -14.98 -18.49
C LEU A 120 8.39 -15.44 -18.59
N GLY A 121 8.16 -16.67 -19.02
CA GLY A 121 6.82 -17.24 -19.05
C GLY A 121 6.10 -17.20 -17.70
N ALA A 122 6.80 -17.52 -16.61
CA ALA A 122 6.22 -17.47 -15.26
C ALA A 122 6.02 -16.04 -14.75
N ILE A 123 6.94 -15.11 -15.09
CA ILE A 123 6.78 -13.67 -14.79
C ILE A 123 5.52 -13.13 -15.47
N TYR A 124 5.34 -13.39 -16.76
CA TYR A 124 4.16 -12.95 -17.51
C TYR A 124 2.87 -13.56 -16.94
N SER A 125 2.88 -14.86 -16.60
CA SER A 125 1.73 -15.50 -15.97
C SER A 125 1.35 -14.84 -14.66
N LEU A 126 2.33 -14.55 -13.79
CA LEU A 126 2.07 -13.94 -12.49
C LEU A 126 1.54 -12.50 -12.64
N GLN A 127 2.13 -11.71 -13.55
CA GLN A 127 1.70 -10.35 -13.80
C GLN A 127 0.25 -10.29 -14.30
N LEU A 128 -0.10 -11.15 -15.27
CA LEU A 128 -1.46 -11.24 -15.79
C LEU A 128 -2.43 -11.76 -14.71
N PHE A 129 -2.03 -12.77 -13.93
CA PHE A 129 -2.83 -13.25 -12.82
C PHE A 129 -3.14 -12.14 -11.81
N ALA A 130 -2.13 -11.41 -11.34
CA ALA A 130 -2.32 -10.32 -10.39
C ALA A 130 -3.27 -9.25 -10.93
N HIS A 131 -3.17 -8.89 -12.22
CA HIS A 131 -4.07 -7.93 -12.86
C HIS A 131 -5.55 -8.39 -12.81
N TYR A 132 -5.83 -9.64 -13.21
CA TYR A 132 -7.21 -10.15 -13.25
C TYR A 132 -7.79 -10.48 -11.86
N VAL A 133 -6.95 -10.82 -10.89
CA VAL A 133 -7.39 -10.99 -9.50
C VAL A 133 -7.71 -9.63 -8.87
N ARG A 134 -6.84 -8.64 -9.05
CA ARG A 134 -7.04 -7.28 -8.53
C ARG A 134 -8.31 -6.63 -9.09
N SER A 135 -8.61 -6.82 -10.38
CA SER A 135 -9.83 -6.28 -11.00
C SER A 135 -11.13 -6.85 -10.42
N ARG A 136 -11.05 -7.92 -9.61
CA ARG A 136 -12.17 -8.57 -8.93
C ARG A 136 -12.13 -8.43 -7.40
N GLY A 137 -11.33 -7.50 -6.88
CA GLY A 137 -11.25 -7.20 -5.45
C GLY A 137 -10.12 -7.92 -4.71
N GLY A 138 -9.18 -8.56 -5.43
CA GLY A 138 -8.04 -9.22 -4.83
C GLY A 138 -8.31 -10.68 -4.45
N ALA A 139 -7.52 -11.20 -3.51
CA ALA A 139 -7.60 -12.57 -2.98
C ALA A 139 -7.29 -13.66 -4.01
N GLY A 140 -6.01 -14.02 -4.12
CA GLY A 140 -5.55 -15.07 -5.03
C GLY A 140 -4.30 -15.79 -4.54
N LYS A 141 -4.06 -17.00 -5.05
CA LYS A 141 -2.85 -17.77 -4.73
C LYS A 141 -2.09 -18.11 -6.02
N ALA A 142 -0.78 -17.95 -6.00
CA ALA A 142 0.08 -18.36 -7.10
C ALA A 142 1.18 -19.29 -6.59
N VAL A 143 1.43 -20.37 -7.33
CA VAL A 143 2.55 -21.27 -7.10
C VAL A 143 3.39 -21.35 -8.37
N LEU A 144 4.64 -20.92 -8.29
CA LEU A 144 5.63 -21.06 -9.35
C LEU A 144 6.38 -22.38 -9.17
N THR A 145 6.66 -23.06 -10.29
CA THR A 145 7.41 -24.32 -10.26
C THR A 145 8.88 -24.08 -10.58
N SER A 146 9.73 -24.21 -9.56
CA SER A 146 11.19 -24.20 -9.73
C SER A 146 11.73 -25.64 -9.92
N SER A 147 12.77 -26.03 -9.18
CA SER A 147 13.41 -27.35 -9.19
C SER A 147 14.38 -27.43 -8.00
N GLY A 148 14.79 -28.63 -7.59
CA GLY A 148 16.00 -28.76 -6.74
C GLY A 148 17.22 -28.05 -7.34
N ALA A 149 17.31 -27.98 -8.68
CA ALA A 149 18.34 -27.20 -9.39
C ALA A 149 18.18 -25.67 -9.25
N GLY A 150 17.13 -25.19 -8.57
CA GLY A 150 16.96 -23.79 -8.15
C GLY A 150 17.66 -23.43 -6.84
N ILE A 151 18.29 -24.41 -6.18
CA ILE A 151 19.09 -24.25 -4.96
C ILE A 151 20.48 -24.84 -5.15
N TYR A 152 20.55 -26.02 -5.76
CA TYR A 152 21.79 -26.74 -5.96
C TYR A 152 22.33 -26.54 -7.37
N PRO A 153 23.67 -26.54 -7.56
CA PRO A 153 24.25 -26.49 -8.89
C PRO A 153 23.84 -27.73 -9.69
N MET A 154 23.54 -27.52 -10.98
CA MET A 154 23.33 -28.61 -11.94
C MET A 154 24.29 -28.43 -13.12
N PRO A 155 25.54 -28.92 -13.01
CA PRO A 155 26.58 -28.68 -14.02
C PRO A 155 26.23 -29.18 -15.43
N SER A 156 25.34 -30.17 -15.54
CA SER A 156 24.91 -30.71 -16.83
C SER A 156 23.89 -29.82 -17.56
N HIS A 157 23.23 -28.90 -16.85
CA HIS A 157 22.19 -28.01 -17.38
C HIS A 157 22.24 -26.63 -16.70
N PRO A 158 23.31 -25.84 -16.94
CA PRO A 158 23.55 -24.60 -16.20
C PRO A 158 22.52 -23.50 -16.52
N VAL A 159 21.98 -23.44 -17.74
CA VAL A 159 20.97 -22.45 -18.12
C VAL A 159 19.63 -22.77 -17.46
N TYR A 160 19.24 -24.05 -17.43
CA TYR A 160 18.11 -24.51 -16.64
C TYR A 160 18.28 -24.16 -15.15
N ALA A 161 19.42 -24.49 -14.54
CA ALA A 161 19.69 -24.17 -13.14
C ALA A 161 19.58 -22.67 -12.85
N ALA A 162 20.15 -21.82 -13.72
CA ALA A 162 20.03 -20.38 -13.61
C ALA A 162 18.56 -19.91 -13.67
N SER A 163 17.77 -20.42 -14.63
CA SER A 163 16.35 -20.10 -14.73
C SER A 163 15.56 -20.49 -13.48
N LYS A 164 15.91 -21.62 -12.84
CA LYS A 164 15.22 -22.12 -11.64
C LYS A 164 15.66 -21.39 -10.37
N HIS A 165 16.91 -20.95 -10.27
CA HIS A 165 17.35 -20.04 -9.20
C HIS A 165 16.64 -18.68 -9.32
N ALA A 166 16.48 -18.16 -10.54
CA ALA A 166 15.80 -16.90 -10.78
C ALA A 166 14.33 -16.94 -10.32
N ILE A 167 13.62 -18.07 -10.47
CA ILE A 167 12.26 -18.22 -9.95
C ILE A 167 12.20 -18.12 -8.42
N VAL A 168 13.19 -18.66 -7.70
CA VAL A 168 13.28 -18.56 -6.24
C VAL A 168 13.51 -17.12 -5.81
N GLY A 169 14.46 -16.43 -6.46
CA GLY A 169 14.71 -15.01 -6.21
C GLY A 169 13.49 -14.15 -6.52
N TYR A 170 12.91 -14.32 -7.71
CA TYR A 170 11.72 -13.60 -8.14
C TYR A 170 10.55 -13.76 -7.16
N THR A 171 10.27 -14.99 -6.71
CA THR A 171 9.18 -15.24 -5.75
C THR A 171 9.40 -14.51 -4.43
N ARG A 172 10.62 -14.57 -3.87
CA ARG A 172 10.94 -13.88 -2.61
C ARG A 172 10.84 -12.36 -2.74
N SER A 173 11.26 -11.81 -3.88
CA SER A 173 11.22 -10.36 -4.12
C SER A 173 9.81 -9.84 -4.39
N ILE A 174 8.96 -10.56 -5.13
CA ILE A 174 7.65 -10.05 -5.55
C ILE A 174 6.51 -10.34 -4.57
N ALA A 175 6.66 -11.38 -3.74
CA ALA A 175 5.61 -11.82 -2.82
C ALA A 175 5.13 -10.74 -1.83
N PRO A 176 6.01 -9.92 -1.20
CA PRO A 176 5.58 -8.89 -0.27
C PRO A 176 4.71 -7.82 -0.95
N SER A 177 5.09 -7.38 -2.15
CA SER A 177 4.37 -6.35 -2.93
C SER A 177 2.94 -6.74 -3.34
N LEU A 178 2.60 -8.02 -3.28
CA LEU A 178 1.29 -8.56 -3.66
C LEU A 178 0.38 -8.82 -2.45
N LEU A 179 0.89 -8.69 -1.21
CA LEU A 179 0.10 -8.89 0.00
C LEU A 179 -1.02 -7.84 0.17
N SER A 180 -0.78 -6.60 -0.24
CA SER A 180 -1.79 -5.53 -0.22
C SER A 180 -3.01 -5.84 -1.11
N ASP A 181 -2.84 -6.68 -2.14
CA ASP A 181 -3.93 -7.19 -2.99
C ASP A 181 -4.52 -8.51 -2.46
N CYS A 182 -4.12 -8.97 -1.27
CA CYS A 182 -4.40 -10.30 -0.73
C CYS A 182 -3.95 -11.43 -1.68
N ILE A 183 -2.86 -11.23 -2.43
CA ILE A 183 -2.31 -12.23 -3.35
C ILE A 183 -1.05 -12.85 -2.74
N THR A 184 -1.11 -14.16 -2.52
CA THR A 184 0.06 -14.93 -2.06
C THR A 184 0.81 -15.54 -3.24
N VAL A 185 2.14 -15.52 -3.19
CA VAL A 185 3.00 -16.14 -4.22
C VAL A 185 4.05 -17.01 -3.56
N ASN A 186 4.11 -18.29 -3.91
CA ASN A 186 5.07 -19.25 -3.36
C ASN A 186 5.74 -20.07 -4.46
N THR A 187 6.81 -20.77 -4.12
CA THR A 187 7.51 -21.67 -5.04
C THR A 187 7.54 -23.09 -4.51
N ILE A 188 7.32 -24.07 -5.39
CA ILE A 188 7.67 -25.47 -5.14
C ILE A 188 8.88 -25.87 -5.96
N LEU A 189 9.75 -26.71 -5.39
CA LEU A 189 10.99 -27.19 -6.00
C LEU A 189 10.91 -28.71 -6.12
N PRO A 190 10.38 -29.23 -7.25
CA PRO A 190 10.30 -30.67 -7.47
C PRO A 190 11.69 -31.30 -7.55
N GLY A 191 11.86 -32.44 -6.88
CA GLY A 191 12.88 -33.43 -7.20
C GLY A 191 12.54 -34.21 -8.47
N PHE A 192 13.20 -35.36 -8.68
CA PHE A 192 12.96 -36.21 -9.84
C PHE A 192 11.53 -36.76 -9.85
N THR A 193 10.64 -36.14 -10.62
CA THR A 193 9.20 -36.39 -10.60
C THR A 193 8.73 -36.85 -11.98
N PRO A 194 7.89 -37.89 -12.09
CA PRO A 194 7.39 -38.37 -13.38
C PRO A 194 6.81 -37.26 -14.27
N SER A 195 7.51 -36.97 -15.36
CA SER A 195 7.17 -35.95 -16.35
C SER A 195 7.87 -36.25 -17.67
N ASN A 196 7.48 -35.57 -18.76
CA ASN A 196 8.17 -35.68 -20.05
C ASN A 196 9.65 -35.30 -19.93
N MET A 197 9.98 -34.32 -19.08
CA MET A 197 11.36 -33.86 -18.84
C MET A 197 12.23 -34.94 -18.18
N THR A 198 11.68 -35.69 -17.23
CA THR A 198 12.45 -36.69 -16.48
C THR A 198 12.32 -38.10 -17.04
N ALA A 199 11.44 -38.34 -18.02
CA ALA A 199 11.17 -39.67 -18.55
C ALA A 199 12.43 -40.46 -18.94
N PRO A 200 13.47 -39.87 -19.58
CA PRO A 200 14.71 -40.58 -19.87
C PRO A 200 15.50 -41.01 -18.61
N LEU A 201 15.30 -40.31 -17.48
CA LEU A 201 16.05 -40.50 -16.24
C LEU A 201 15.36 -41.47 -15.27
N LEU A 202 14.04 -41.68 -15.39
CA LEU A 202 13.30 -42.54 -14.45
C LEU A 202 13.75 -44.00 -14.47
N GLY A 203 14.31 -44.49 -15.58
CA GLY A 203 14.85 -45.85 -15.70
C GLY A 203 16.23 -46.05 -15.08
N VAL A 204 16.95 -44.97 -14.78
CA VAL A 204 18.32 -45.02 -14.22
C VAL A 204 18.40 -44.55 -12.77
N ILE A 205 17.43 -43.75 -12.32
CA ILE A 205 17.35 -43.27 -10.94
C ILE A 205 16.72 -44.37 -10.07
N PRO A 206 17.33 -44.73 -8.92
CA PRO A 206 16.72 -45.67 -7.99
C PRO A 206 15.33 -45.19 -7.56
N GLN A 207 14.32 -46.06 -7.63
CA GLN A 207 12.90 -45.69 -7.39
C GLN A 207 12.66 -44.96 -6.05
N LYS A 208 13.44 -45.26 -5.01
CA LYS A 208 13.38 -44.57 -3.71
C LYS A 208 13.72 -43.08 -3.74
N TYR A 209 14.32 -42.59 -4.82
CA TYR A 209 14.67 -41.18 -5.04
C TYR A 209 13.73 -40.48 -6.03
N VAL A 210 12.71 -41.17 -6.54
CA VAL A 210 11.68 -40.59 -7.40
C VAL A 210 10.58 -39.97 -6.52
N THR A 211 10.33 -38.68 -6.71
CA THR A 211 9.22 -37.97 -6.07
C THR A 211 7.91 -38.36 -6.73
N SER A 212 6.94 -38.85 -5.95
CA SER A 212 5.62 -39.21 -6.49
C SER A 212 4.76 -37.98 -6.79
N LEU A 213 3.84 -38.11 -7.75
CA LEU A 213 2.86 -37.06 -8.04
C LEU A 213 1.96 -36.77 -6.83
N ASP A 214 1.63 -37.78 -6.02
CA ASP A 214 0.88 -37.58 -4.77
C ASP A 214 1.63 -36.65 -3.79
N THR A 215 2.95 -36.80 -3.69
CA THR A 215 3.79 -35.93 -2.85
C THR A 215 3.80 -34.50 -3.40
N MET A 216 3.77 -34.34 -4.72
CA MET A 216 3.63 -33.02 -5.35
C MET A 216 2.27 -32.38 -5.06
N MET A 217 1.17 -33.13 -5.15
CA MET A 217 -0.16 -32.60 -4.83
C MET A 217 -0.27 -32.18 -3.36
N ALA A 218 0.27 -32.99 -2.45
CA ALA A 218 0.36 -32.63 -1.03
C ALA A 218 1.17 -31.34 -0.81
N ALA A 219 2.20 -31.09 -1.62
CA ALA A 219 2.96 -29.83 -1.56
C ALA A 219 2.16 -28.62 -2.06
N TYR A 220 1.33 -28.77 -3.10
CA TYR A 220 0.39 -27.72 -3.50
C TYR A 220 -0.65 -27.43 -2.41
N ASP A 221 -1.16 -28.46 -1.72
CA ASP A 221 -2.14 -28.29 -0.64
C ASP A 221 -1.63 -27.44 0.53
N VAL A 222 -0.34 -27.47 0.83
CA VAL A 222 0.28 -26.59 1.85
C VAL A 222 -0.02 -25.11 1.58
N PHE A 223 -0.05 -24.70 0.30
CA PHE A 223 -0.33 -23.33 -0.11
C PHE A 223 -1.81 -23.09 -0.43
N LEU A 224 -2.53 -24.11 -0.90
CA LEU A 224 -3.93 -23.98 -1.32
C LEU A 224 -4.94 -24.01 -0.17
N ASN A 225 -4.59 -24.48 1.02
CA ASN A 225 -5.51 -24.49 2.15
C ASN A 225 -6.02 -23.08 2.49
N ASP A 226 -7.31 -22.95 2.80
CA ASP A 226 -7.99 -21.64 2.94
C ASP A 226 -7.32 -20.77 4.00
N ASP A 227 -6.89 -21.36 5.12
CA ASP A 227 -6.22 -20.66 6.23
C ASP A 227 -4.74 -20.29 5.94
N SER A 228 -4.18 -20.74 4.82
CA SER A 228 -2.78 -20.49 4.50
C SER A 228 -2.58 -19.08 3.97
N GLN A 229 -1.97 -18.23 4.80
CA GLN A 229 -1.50 -16.87 4.47
C GLN A 229 -0.01 -16.84 4.07
N MET A 230 0.57 -18.00 3.76
CA MET A 230 1.98 -18.10 3.39
C MET A 230 2.24 -17.39 2.07
N THR A 231 3.21 -16.48 2.04
CA THR A 231 3.73 -15.85 0.83
C THR A 231 5.26 -15.83 0.85
N GLY A 232 5.91 -15.76 -0.30
CA GLY A 232 7.38 -15.74 -0.43
C GLY A 232 8.06 -17.05 -0.02
N ARG A 233 7.30 -18.12 0.26
CA ARG A 233 7.85 -19.38 0.76
C ARG A 233 8.33 -20.26 -0.37
N VAL A 234 9.39 -21.01 -0.08
CA VAL A 234 10.05 -21.92 -1.00
C VAL A 234 10.02 -23.31 -0.40
N LEU A 235 9.35 -24.26 -1.07
CA LEU A 235 9.14 -25.62 -0.58
C LEU A 235 9.84 -26.64 -1.49
N GLU A 236 10.90 -27.26 -0.99
CA GLU A 236 11.56 -28.38 -1.67
C GLU A 236 10.79 -29.68 -1.47
N VAL A 237 10.53 -30.40 -2.57
CA VAL A 237 9.68 -31.60 -2.58
C VAL A 237 10.48 -32.79 -3.09
N SER A 238 10.83 -33.71 -2.19
CA SER A 238 11.69 -34.86 -2.49
C SER A 238 11.01 -36.20 -2.17
N ALA A 239 11.62 -37.30 -2.64
CA ALA A 239 11.03 -38.65 -2.66
C ALA A 239 10.64 -39.24 -1.30
N SER A 240 11.16 -38.74 -0.18
CA SER A 240 10.90 -39.25 1.17
C SER A 240 9.51 -38.91 1.74
N LYS A 241 8.58 -38.39 0.93
CA LYS A 241 7.33 -37.74 1.39
C LYS A 241 7.59 -36.57 2.35
N THR A 242 8.81 -36.04 2.36
CA THR A 242 9.17 -34.88 3.17
C THR A 242 9.29 -33.67 2.27
N SER A 243 8.54 -32.63 2.62
CA SER A 243 8.72 -31.29 2.07
C SER A 243 9.54 -30.46 3.05
N HIS A 244 10.48 -29.68 2.54
CA HIS A 244 11.40 -28.87 3.35
C HIS A 244 11.27 -27.42 2.94
N PHE A 245 10.89 -26.55 3.88
CA PHE A 245 10.98 -25.12 3.63
C PHE A 245 12.43 -24.70 3.51
N ARG A 246 12.70 -23.82 2.55
CA ARG A 246 14.04 -23.31 2.25
C ARG A 246 14.07 -21.82 2.48
N ASP A 247 14.72 -21.43 3.56
CA ASP A 247 14.92 -20.02 3.90
C ASP A 247 15.99 -19.39 2.99
N HIS A 248 16.05 -18.06 2.96
CA HIS A 248 17.13 -17.37 2.26
C HIS A 248 18.45 -17.54 3.04
N PRO A 249 19.61 -17.30 2.41
CA PRO A 249 20.88 -17.25 3.14
C PRO A 249 20.82 -16.20 4.27
N PRO A 250 21.38 -16.48 5.45
CA PRO A 250 21.36 -15.52 6.55
C PRO A 250 22.06 -14.22 6.16
N TYR A 251 21.56 -13.09 6.66
CA TYR A 251 22.21 -11.80 6.48
C TYR A 251 23.58 -11.78 7.18
N PRO A 252 24.58 -11.08 6.61
CA PRO A 252 25.92 -11.01 7.20
C PRO A 252 25.96 -10.19 8.50
N ASP A 253 25.07 -9.21 8.67
CA ASP A 253 24.96 -8.34 9.84
C ASP A 253 23.55 -7.70 9.94
N GLU A 254 23.33 -6.91 11.00
CA GLU A 254 22.06 -6.23 11.27
C GLU A 254 21.76 -5.10 10.30
N GLU A 255 22.78 -4.41 9.79
CA GLU A 255 22.62 -3.32 8.83
C GLU A 255 22.04 -3.84 7.52
N ILE A 256 22.61 -4.93 6.97
CA ILE A 256 22.08 -5.58 5.79
C ILE A 256 20.71 -6.22 6.05
N ARG A 257 20.47 -6.78 7.24
CA ARG A 257 19.13 -7.27 7.62
C ARG A 257 18.10 -6.14 7.56
N TRP A 258 18.38 -5.00 8.22
CA TRP A 258 17.48 -3.85 8.25
C TRP A 258 17.17 -3.33 6.85
N LEU A 259 18.17 -3.20 5.98
CA LEU A 259 18.00 -2.78 4.59
C LEU A 259 17.13 -3.71 3.74
N ASN A 260 17.02 -5.00 4.09
CA ASN A 260 16.31 -5.99 3.27
C ASN A 260 14.99 -6.48 3.88
N GLU A 261 14.83 -6.43 5.21
CA GLU A 261 13.59 -6.83 5.89
C GLU A 261 12.68 -5.65 6.20
N GLU A 262 13.24 -4.51 6.62
CA GLU A 262 12.47 -3.37 7.11
C GLU A 262 12.21 -2.34 6.01
N ILE A 263 13.05 -2.28 4.97
CA ILE A 263 12.83 -1.41 3.81
C ILE A 263 12.16 -2.22 2.71
N PHE A 264 10.89 -1.92 2.47
CA PHE A 264 10.02 -2.64 1.55
C PHE A 264 10.12 -2.13 0.11
N ASP A 265 10.25 -0.82 -0.10
CA ASP A 265 10.35 -0.22 -1.43
C ASP A 265 11.09 1.12 -1.38
N TRP A 266 11.59 1.52 -2.54
CA TRP A 266 12.19 2.81 -2.83
C TRP A 266 11.34 3.47 -3.92
N ALA A 267 10.27 4.16 -3.51
CA ALA A 267 9.43 4.88 -4.46
C ALA A 267 10.05 6.25 -4.81
N ASP A 268 10.05 6.59 -6.10
CA ASP A 268 10.18 7.98 -6.55
C ASP A 268 8.97 8.74 -6.00
N GLY A 269 9.21 9.69 -5.09
CA GLY A 269 8.20 10.45 -4.37
C GLY A 269 7.28 11.31 -5.26
N ASP A 270 7.59 11.44 -6.55
CA ASP A 270 6.78 12.17 -7.50
C ASP A 270 7.29 12.00 -8.95
N GLY A 271 6.42 11.53 -9.83
CA GLY A 271 6.60 11.64 -11.29
C GLY A 271 6.50 13.09 -11.82
N THR A 272 6.85 14.11 -11.02
CA THR A 272 6.79 15.53 -11.38
C THR A 272 7.99 16.28 -10.82
N GLU A 273 8.59 17.13 -11.66
CA GLU A 273 9.58 18.24 -11.52
C GLU A 273 10.28 18.61 -10.18
N PHE A 274 10.09 17.93 -9.05
CA PHE A 274 10.71 18.23 -7.75
C PHE A 274 11.63 17.12 -7.24
N GLY A 275 12.52 16.63 -8.11
CA GLY A 275 13.83 16.04 -7.80
C GLY A 275 13.91 14.96 -6.71
N ASN A 276 14.12 13.70 -7.14
CA ASN A 276 14.64 12.56 -6.37
C ASN A 276 14.37 12.60 -4.86
N ARG A 277 13.09 12.61 -4.47
CA ARG A 277 12.68 12.35 -3.09
C ARG A 277 12.37 10.87 -2.98
N TRP A 278 13.13 10.15 -2.16
CA TRP A 278 12.87 8.75 -1.86
C TRP A 278 12.04 8.66 -0.60
N ILE A 279 10.93 7.93 -0.65
CA ILE A 279 10.16 7.60 0.56
C ILE A 279 10.61 6.21 1.02
N LEU A 280 11.10 6.14 2.27
CA LEU A 280 11.36 4.88 2.94
C LEU A 280 10.03 4.24 3.32
N GLN A 281 9.71 3.08 2.75
CA GLN A 281 8.49 2.35 3.10
C GLN A 281 8.85 1.15 3.98
N GLU A 282 8.22 1.06 5.15
CA GLU A 282 8.33 -0.08 6.07
C GLU A 282 6.99 -0.82 6.11
N TRP A 283 7.02 -2.15 6.03
CA TRP A 283 5.82 -2.95 6.18
C TRP A 283 5.41 -3.04 7.65
N LYS A 284 4.14 -2.71 7.94
CA LYS A 284 3.56 -2.83 9.29
C LYS A 284 2.35 -3.75 9.26
N GLU A 285 2.25 -4.63 10.25
CA GLU A 285 1.10 -5.53 10.41
C GLU A 285 -0.05 -4.85 11.17
N GLY A 286 -1.28 -5.23 10.84
CA GLY A 286 -2.51 -4.82 11.52
C GLY A 286 -3.60 -4.43 10.53
N GLN A 287 -4.74 -3.98 11.04
CA GLN A 287 -5.87 -3.50 10.25
C GLN A 287 -6.31 -2.12 10.74
N THR A 288 -6.79 -1.30 9.81
CA THR A 288 -7.43 -0.03 10.18
C THR A 288 -8.79 -0.29 10.82
N LEU A 289 -9.22 0.62 11.67
CA LEU A 289 -10.60 0.65 12.20
C LEU A 289 -11.36 1.77 11.52
N SER A 290 -12.66 1.61 11.32
CA SER A 290 -13.56 2.71 10.97
C SER A 290 -14.22 3.29 12.22
N THR A 291 -14.80 4.50 12.11
CA THR A 291 -15.64 5.09 13.17
C THR A 291 -16.70 4.11 13.65
N LYS A 292 -17.36 3.40 12.73
CA LYS A 292 -18.41 2.43 13.06
C LYS A 292 -17.88 1.23 13.81
N ASP A 293 -16.67 0.78 13.48
CA ASP A 293 -16.04 -0.32 14.21
C ASP A 293 -15.84 0.09 15.67
N VAL A 294 -15.29 1.28 15.91
CA VAL A 294 -15.06 1.83 17.25
C VAL A 294 -16.37 2.11 18.01
N GLU A 295 -17.40 2.64 17.35
CA GLU A 295 -18.73 2.87 17.94
C GLU A 295 -19.44 1.56 18.32
N SER A 296 -19.13 0.45 17.65
CA SER A 296 -19.75 -0.85 17.90
C SER A 296 -19.12 -1.64 19.05
N LEU A 297 -17.95 -1.19 19.54
CA LEU A 297 -17.24 -1.82 20.66
C LEU A 297 -17.98 -1.60 21.98
N ASP A 298 -17.73 -2.49 22.95
CA ASP A 298 -18.13 -2.22 24.33
C ASP A 298 -17.33 -1.05 24.91
N ASP A 299 -17.90 -0.35 25.90
CA ASP A 299 -17.34 0.86 26.51
C ASP A 299 -15.88 0.71 26.94
N LYS A 300 -15.48 -0.47 27.44
CA LYS A 300 -14.12 -0.71 27.93
C LYS A 300 -13.14 -0.81 26.76
N THR A 301 -13.50 -1.55 25.72
CA THR A 301 -12.64 -1.72 24.53
C THR A 301 -12.58 -0.41 23.72
N GLN A 302 -13.68 0.31 23.59
CA GLN A 302 -13.71 1.63 22.97
C GLN A 302 -12.74 2.60 23.67
N ARG A 303 -12.81 2.72 24.99
CA ARG A 303 -11.88 3.54 25.78
C ARG A 303 -10.44 3.08 25.59
N PHE A 304 -10.17 1.77 25.62
CA PHE A 304 -8.83 1.24 25.41
C PHE A 304 -8.22 1.64 24.06
N VAL A 305 -9.02 1.66 22.99
CA VAL A 305 -8.58 2.16 21.68
C VAL A 305 -8.27 3.66 21.75
N LEU A 306 -9.20 4.47 22.25
CA LEU A 306 -9.05 5.93 22.31
C LEU A 306 -7.89 6.39 23.22
N ASP A 307 -7.67 5.71 24.35
CA ASP A 307 -6.58 6.00 25.28
C ASP A 307 -5.20 5.79 24.62
N GLN A 308 -5.05 4.77 23.77
CA GLN A 308 -3.82 4.54 23.00
C GLN A 308 -3.57 5.68 22.00
N ILE A 309 -4.62 6.16 21.32
CA ILE A 309 -4.53 7.26 20.36
C ILE A 309 -4.17 8.56 21.08
N ALA A 310 -4.79 8.83 22.24
CA ALA A 310 -4.44 9.98 23.07
C ALA A 310 -3.00 9.91 23.58
N ALA A 311 -2.49 8.71 23.91
CA ALA A 311 -1.11 8.50 24.31
C ALA A 311 -0.11 8.77 23.16
N VAL A 312 -0.43 8.41 21.92
CA VAL A 312 0.37 8.77 20.74
C VAL A 312 0.45 10.28 20.57
N LEU A 313 -0.71 10.97 20.61
CA LEU A 313 -0.75 12.41 20.49
C LEU A 313 0.05 13.10 21.62
N LYS A 314 -0.05 12.57 22.84
CA LYS A 314 0.75 13.04 23.98
C LYS A 314 2.25 12.87 23.71
N ALA A 315 2.67 11.74 23.16
CA ALA A 315 4.06 11.49 22.81
C ALA A 315 4.58 12.49 21.77
N PHE A 316 3.79 12.86 20.76
CA PHE A 316 4.16 13.92 19.80
C PHE A 316 4.31 15.30 20.45
N GLN A 317 3.45 15.63 21.43
CA GLN A 317 3.54 16.89 22.16
C GLN A 317 4.73 16.97 23.14
N ASP A 318 5.11 15.83 23.72
CA ASP A 318 6.20 15.74 24.70
C ASP A 318 7.57 15.45 24.06
N PHE A 319 7.59 15.13 22.77
CA PHE A 319 8.82 14.80 22.06
C PHE A 319 9.81 15.97 22.10
N ARG A 320 11.01 15.71 22.64
CA ARG A 320 12.07 16.71 22.72
C ARG A 320 12.87 16.71 21.42
N LEU A 321 12.65 17.75 20.61
CA LEU A 321 13.40 17.96 19.39
C LEU A 321 14.89 18.28 19.69
N PRO A 322 15.83 17.86 18.83
CA PRO A 322 17.25 18.23 18.95
C PRO A 322 17.47 19.76 18.93
N GLU A 323 18.54 20.26 19.54
CA GLU A 323 18.87 21.69 19.56
C GLU A 323 19.12 22.31 18.17
N SER A 324 19.47 21.48 17.20
CA SER A 324 19.63 21.84 15.78
C SER A 324 18.31 22.17 15.09
N VAL A 325 17.17 21.69 15.63
CA VAL A 325 15.83 21.96 15.11
C VAL A 325 15.30 23.26 15.73
N LYS A 326 14.99 24.26 14.88
CA LYS A 326 14.54 25.58 15.31
C LYS A 326 13.41 26.10 14.43
N GLY A 327 12.31 26.49 15.08
CA GLY A 327 11.21 27.19 14.42
C GLY A 327 10.30 26.29 13.60
N PHE A 328 9.09 26.78 13.32
CA PHE A 328 7.98 26.04 12.72
C PHE A 328 8.21 25.80 11.23
N GLY A 329 7.86 24.63 10.70
CA GLY A 329 8.23 24.24 9.33
C GLY A 329 8.35 22.73 9.17
N GLY A 330 9.26 22.27 8.31
CA GLY A 330 9.55 20.85 8.10
C GLY A 330 10.81 20.38 8.86
N LEU A 331 11.06 19.07 8.79
CA LEU A 331 12.30 18.44 9.26
C LEU A 331 13.11 17.93 8.05
N THR A 332 14.43 17.99 8.16
CA THR A 332 15.35 17.41 7.18
C THR A 332 16.66 17.00 7.86
N PHE A 333 17.60 16.44 7.11
CA PHE A 333 18.96 16.17 7.56
C PHE A 333 19.93 17.03 6.76
N ASP A 334 20.95 17.57 7.41
CA ASP A 334 22.05 18.27 6.72
C ASP A 334 23.05 17.27 6.12
N GLU A 335 24.13 17.79 5.52
CA GLU A 335 25.16 16.99 4.84
C GLU A 335 25.90 16.02 5.79
N ASP A 336 25.89 16.30 7.10
CA ASP A 336 26.49 15.46 8.13
C ASP A 336 25.49 14.47 8.75
N GLY A 337 24.26 14.43 8.23
CA GLY A 337 23.19 13.56 8.74
C GLY A 337 22.57 14.07 10.05
N VAL A 338 22.75 15.33 10.40
CA VAL A 338 22.15 15.93 11.60
C VAL A 338 20.76 16.46 11.28
N MET A 339 19.77 16.08 12.10
CA MET A 339 18.40 16.55 11.96
C MET A 339 18.31 18.07 12.16
N THR A 340 17.67 18.76 11.22
CA THR A 340 17.53 20.23 11.22
C THR A 340 16.17 20.66 10.66
N SER A 341 15.84 21.94 10.79
CA SER A 341 14.58 22.50 10.30
C SER A 341 14.66 22.89 8.82
N THR A 342 13.57 22.71 8.10
CA THR A 342 13.42 23.14 6.69
C THR A 342 12.06 23.80 6.47
N LYS A 343 11.74 24.11 5.21
CA LYS A 343 10.43 24.62 4.80
C LYS A 343 9.34 23.61 5.16
N SER A 344 8.16 24.12 5.50
CA SER A 344 6.98 23.31 5.74
C SER A 344 6.60 22.48 4.50
N VAL A 345 6.06 21.28 4.74
CA VAL A 345 5.42 20.46 3.70
C VAL A 345 4.13 21.12 3.19
N ILE A 346 3.45 21.86 4.07
CA ILE A 346 2.40 22.80 3.68
C ILE A 346 3.09 23.96 2.96
N PRO A 347 2.66 24.36 1.76
CA PRO A 347 3.43 25.23 0.86
C PRO A 347 3.53 26.70 1.29
N CYS A 348 3.67 27.01 2.58
CA CYS A 348 3.79 28.35 3.12
C CYS A 348 5.23 28.85 3.30
N GLY A 349 6.25 28.01 3.09
CA GLY A 349 7.67 28.37 3.27
C GLY A 349 8.22 27.97 4.64
N GLY A 350 9.11 28.80 5.20
CA GLY A 350 9.77 28.56 6.50
C GLY A 350 11.26 28.16 6.39
N PRO A 351 11.89 27.75 7.51
CA PRO A 351 11.32 27.67 8.85
C PRO A 351 11.01 29.05 9.45
N PHE A 352 10.00 29.13 10.33
CA PHE A 352 9.50 30.36 10.94
C PHE A 352 9.89 30.44 12.42
N SER A 353 10.36 31.60 12.86
CA SER A 353 10.76 31.82 14.26
C SER A 353 9.60 31.84 15.26
N SER A 354 8.37 32.05 14.80
CA SER A 354 7.17 32.08 15.65
C SER A 354 5.97 31.45 14.94
N TYR A 355 5.01 30.96 15.71
CA TYR A 355 3.79 30.38 15.16
C TYR A 355 2.90 31.44 14.47
N SER A 356 2.92 32.69 14.93
CA SER A 356 2.25 33.79 14.24
C SER A 356 2.82 34.05 12.84
N ASN A 357 4.15 33.93 12.67
CA ASN A 357 4.78 34.04 11.36
C ASN A 357 4.46 32.84 10.46
N PHE A 358 4.32 31.64 11.04
CA PHE A 358 3.84 30.46 10.31
C PHE A 358 2.41 30.66 9.79
N LEU A 359 1.48 31.14 10.63
CA LEU A 359 0.10 31.48 10.22
C LEU A 359 0.07 32.58 9.15
N ARG A 360 0.91 33.61 9.26
CA ARG A 360 1.08 34.65 8.23
C ARG A 360 1.46 34.03 6.89
N GLY A 361 2.51 33.21 6.88
CA GLY A 361 2.99 32.57 5.65
C GLY A 361 1.91 31.75 4.96
N MET A 362 1.07 31.04 5.72
CA MET A 362 -0.08 30.31 5.18
C MET A 362 -1.14 31.24 4.60
N LEU A 363 -1.51 32.31 5.31
CA LEU A 363 -2.51 33.28 4.86
C LEU A 363 -2.07 34.00 3.57
N GLU A 364 -0.81 34.44 3.52
CA GLU A 364 -0.23 35.10 2.35
C GLU A 364 -0.14 34.14 1.16
N TRP A 365 0.33 32.90 1.39
CA TRP A 365 0.38 31.89 0.34
C TRP A 365 -1.01 31.55 -0.21
N GLN A 366 -2.00 31.39 0.68
CA GLN A 366 -3.37 31.09 0.26
C GLN A 366 -3.99 32.25 -0.51
N LEU A 367 -3.74 33.50 -0.10
CA LEU A 367 -4.14 34.68 -0.85
C LEU A 367 -3.52 34.69 -2.26
N GLU A 368 -2.23 34.41 -2.38
CA GLU A 368 -1.57 34.30 -3.70
C GLU A 368 -2.11 33.12 -4.52
N ALA A 369 -2.42 31.99 -3.87
CA ALA A 369 -3.04 30.84 -4.52
C ALA A 369 -4.39 31.19 -5.16
N THR A 370 -5.17 32.10 -4.56
CA THR A 370 -6.43 32.57 -5.18
C THR A 370 -6.20 33.17 -6.57
N GLU A 371 -5.10 33.90 -6.78
CA GLU A 371 -4.76 34.53 -8.06
C GLU A 371 -4.35 33.51 -9.13
N ARG A 372 -3.70 32.41 -8.69
CA ARG A 372 -3.28 31.30 -9.57
C ARG A 372 -4.43 30.36 -9.93
N SER A 373 -5.46 30.27 -9.08
CA SER A 373 -6.63 29.44 -9.36
C SER A 373 -7.40 29.96 -10.57
N SER A 374 -7.56 29.10 -11.58
CA SER A 374 -8.37 29.40 -12.78
C SER A 374 -9.86 29.61 -12.46
N HIS A 375 -10.32 29.11 -11.31
CA HIS A 375 -11.71 29.20 -10.87
C HIS A 375 -11.95 30.42 -9.98
N LEU A 376 -11.10 30.67 -8.98
CA LEU A 376 -11.29 31.80 -8.06
C LEU A 376 -10.82 33.12 -8.67
N ARG A 377 -9.72 33.11 -9.45
CA ARG A 377 -9.14 34.28 -10.11
C ARG A 377 -9.02 35.47 -9.18
N GLY A 378 -8.49 35.27 -7.98
CA GLY A 378 -8.31 36.30 -6.97
C GLY A 378 -9.61 36.93 -6.49
N TRP A 379 -10.72 36.18 -6.49
CA TRP A 379 -12.04 36.70 -6.13
C TRP A 379 -12.53 37.88 -7.01
N ARG A 380 -12.08 37.99 -8.27
CA ARG A 380 -12.47 39.09 -9.20
C ARG A 380 -13.98 39.18 -9.46
N GLU A 381 -14.69 38.05 -9.36
CA GLU A 381 -16.15 38.00 -9.51
C GLU A 381 -16.90 38.54 -8.27
N TYR A 382 -16.19 38.73 -7.16
CA TYR A 382 -16.70 39.22 -5.88
C TYR A 382 -15.96 40.53 -5.50
N PRO A 383 -16.23 41.66 -6.19
CA PRO A 383 -15.41 42.87 -6.07
C PRO A 383 -15.39 43.49 -4.66
N GLU A 384 -16.51 43.44 -3.94
CA GLU A 384 -16.58 43.94 -2.56
C GLU A 384 -15.77 43.06 -1.59
N LEU A 385 -15.92 41.72 -1.69
CA LEU A 385 -15.09 40.78 -0.92
C LEU A 385 -13.61 41.00 -1.21
N ARG A 386 -13.22 41.09 -2.50
CA ARG A 386 -11.82 41.31 -2.90
C ARG A 386 -11.28 42.60 -2.27
N LYS A 387 -12.06 43.68 -2.26
CA LYS A 387 -11.67 44.95 -1.61
C LYS A 387 -11.50 44.78 -0.10
N ARG A 388 -12.44 44.12 0.59
CA ARG A 388 -12.33 43.87 2.04
C ARG A 388 -11.14 42.98 2.39
N LEU A 389 -10.86 41.96 1.57
CA LEU A 389 -9.66 41.13 1.70
C LEU A 389 -8.40 41.98 1.58
N GLN A 390 -8.31 42.85 0.57
CA GLN A 390 -7.16 43.75 0.41
C GLN A 390 -6.96 44.65 1.64
N THR A 391 -8.03 45.29 2.14
CA THR A 391 -7.97 46.12 3.35
C THR A 391 -7.58 45.30 4.59
N PHE A 392 -8.11 44.09 4.74
CA PHE A 392 -7.74 43.22 5.86
C PHE A 392 -6.27 42.83 5.82
N PHE A 393 -5.74 42.43 4.67
CA PHE A 393 -4.33 42.06 4.56
C PHE A 393 -3.38 43.27 4.73
N SER A 394 -3.78 44.48 4.33
CA SER A 394 -2.96 45.67 4.51
C SER A 394 -3.01 46.25 5.93
N ASP A 395 -4.20 46.30 6.53
CA ASP A 395 -4.46 47.12 7.72
C ASP A 395 -4.86 46.28 8.95
N GLY A 396 -5.35 45.05 8.75
CA GLY A 396 -5.99 44.24 9.78
C GLY A 396 -5.23 42.99 10.23
N LEU A 397 -4.48 42.37 9.32
CA LEU A 397 -3.84 41.07 9.55
C LEU A 397 -2.86 41.13 10.71
N GLU A 398 -2.02 42.16 10.78
CA GLU A 398 -1.05 42.37 11.88
C GLU A 398 -1.73 42.36 13.24
N ALA A 399 -2.86 43.06 13.37
CA ALA A 399 -3.59 43.15 14.63
C ALA A 399 -4.18 41.80 15.04
N GLN A 400 -4.60 40.96 14.10
CA GLN A 400 -5.06 39.60 14.41
C GLN A 400 -3.90 38.66 14.73
N LEU A 401 -2.77 38.76 14.03
CA LEU A 401 -1.57 37.95 14.30
C LEU A 401 -0.94 38.30 15.66
N ALA A 402 -0.96 39.56 16.07
CA ALA A 402 -0.47 40.01 17.38
C ALA A 402 -1.26 39.41 18.56
N ARG A 403 -2.48 38.90 18.31
CA ARG A 403 -3.31 38.21 19.30
C ARG A 403 -3.04 36.70 19.38
N VAL A 404 -2.20 36.16 18.50
CA VAL A 404 -1.77 34.77 18.54
C VAL A 404 -0.73 34.63 19.66
N PRO A 405 -1.02 33.87 20.73
CA PRO A 405 -0.06 33.69 21.81
C PRO A 405 1.12 32.85 21.33
N GLU A 406 2.25 33.00 22.03
CA GLU A 406 3.41 32.15 21.81
C GLU A 406 3.04 30.68 22.07
N GLN A 407 3.48 29.79 21.20
CA GLN A 407 3.13 28.37 21.23
C GLN A 407 4.39 27.53 21.40
N GLN A 408 4.25 26.42 22.11
CA GLN A 408 5.27 25.37 22.10
C GLN A 408 5.38 24.79 20.69
N GLN A 409 6.60 24.57 20.22
CA GLN A 409 6.85 23.79 19.02
C GLN A 409 6.71 22.29 19.33
N VAL A 410 5.91 21.58 18.53
CA VAL A 410 5.69 20.14 18.63
C VAL A 410 5.72 19.48 17.26
N MET A 411 5.87 18.15 17.23
CA MET A 411 5.59 17.39 16.02
C MET A 411 4.08 17.30 15.83
N VAL A 412 3.62 17.61 14.62
CA VAL A 412 2.24 17.50 14.18
C VAL A 412 2.22 16.41 13.11
N HIS A 413 1.34 15.43 13.26
CA HIS A 413 1.17 14.38 12.27
C HIS A 413 0.45 14.93 11.03
N GLY A 414 -0.62 15.68 11.25
CA GLY A 414 -1.33 16.41 10.20
C GLY A 414 -2.38 15.59 9.44
N ASP A 415 -2.61 14.33 9.86
CA ASP A 415 -3.73 13.48 9.43
C ASP A 415 -3.87 12.25 10.35
N LEU A 416 -3.92 12.51 11.66
CA LEU A 416 -4.00 11.48 12.68
C LEU A 416 -5.45 10.97 12.78
N ALA A 417 -5.80 10.03 11.89
CA ALA A 417 -7.12 9.41 11.74
C ALA A 417 -7.02 7.87 11.91
N LEU A 418 -8.14 7.19 12.17
CA LEU A 418 -8.17 5.72 12.29
C LEU A 418 -7.74 5.02 11.00
N SER A 419 -7.96 5.64 9.84
CA SER A 419 -7.48 5.14 8.55
C SER A 419 -5.95 5.10 8.44
N ASN A 420 -5.26 5.91 9.24
CA ASN A 420 -3.79 6.00 9.27
C ASN A 420 -3.21 5.30 10.51
N MET A 421 -3.96 4.38 11.11
CA MET A 421 -3.56 3.61 12.27
C MET A 421 -3.86 2.13 12.05
N LEU A 422 -2.90 1.29 12.40
CA LEU A 422 -3.09 -0.16 12.37
C LEU A 422 -3.30 -0.70 13.78
N PHE A 423 -4.23 -1.63 13.90
CA PHE A 423 -4.55 -2.32 15.13
C PHE A 423 -4.49 -3.85 14.92
N ASP A 424 -4.02 -4.57 15.93
CA ASP A 424 -4.31 -6.00 16.04
C ASP A 424 -5.78 -6.15 16.46
N THR A 425 -6.65 -6.56 15.53
CA THR A 425 -8.10 -6.64 15.77
C THR A 425 -8.51 -7.74 16.74
N SER A 426 -7.60 -8.66 17.10
CA SER A 426 -7.85 -9.65 18.15
C SER A 426 -7.67 -9.09 19.56
N THR A 427 -6.83 -8.05 19.71
CA THR A 427 -6.48 -7.45 21.01
C THR A 427 -6.81 -5.96 21.11
N TYR A 428 -7.17 -5.32 20.00
CA TYR A 428 -7.35 -3.87 19.81
C TYR A 428 -6.12 -3.04 20.23
N ARG A 429 -4.93 -3.63 20.18
CA ARG A 429 -3.68 -2.90 20.41
C ARG A 429 -3.25 -2.18 19.14
N LEU A 430 -2.91 -0.90 19.29
CA LEU A 430 -2.30 -0.12 18.21
C LEU A 430 -0.93 -0.71 17.88
N SER A 431 -0.72 -1.09 16.61
CA SER A 431 0.52 -1.67 16.11
C SER A 431 1.36 -0.68 15.31
N ALA A 432 0.73 0.28 14.62
CA ALA A 432 1.45 1.31 13.86
C ALA A 432 0.63 2.59 13.67
N VAL A 433 1.35 3.69 13.46
CA VAL A 433 0.85 4.97 12.95
C VAL A 433 1.49 5.17 11.58
N LEU A 434 0.69 5.51 10.58
CA LEU A 434 1.07 5.57 9.16
C LEU A 434 0.87 6.99 8.60
N ASP A 435 1.35 7.22 7.39
CA ASP A 435 1.06 8.43 6.58
C ASP A 435 1.50 9.76 7.22
N PHE A 436 2.82 9.96 7.25
CA PHE A 436 3.45 11.18 7.77
C PHE A 436 3.61 12.27 6.68
N ASP A 437 2.89 12.20 5.56
CA ASP A 437 3.09 13.08 4.40
C ASP A 437 2.81 14.57 4.73
N PHE A 438 1.87 14.83 5.64
CA PHE A 438 1.54 16.17 6.13
C PHE A 438 2.23 16.53 7.44
N SER A 439 3.17 15.70 7.90
CA SER A 439 3.84 15.92 9.17
C SER A 439 4.77 17.13 9.13
N HIS A 440 4.70 17.95 10.18
CA HIS A 440 5.44 19.19 10.26
C HIS A 440 5.67 19.62 11.72
N LEU A 441 6.56 20.58 11.90
CA LEU A 441 6.77 21.28 13.16
C LEU A 441 5.73 22.40 13.29
N GLY A 442 4.71 22.15 14.12
CA GLY A 442 3.59 23.05 14.35
C GLY A 442 3.43 23.39 15.83
N ALA A 443 2.23 23.86 16.19
CA ALA A 443 1.80 24.04 17.57
C ALA A 443 0.83 22.91 17.95
N PRO A 444 0.62 22.61 19.25
CA PRO A 444 -0.32 21.58 19.69
C PRO A 444 -1.73 21.72 19.09
N ILE A 445 -2.19 22.96 18.88
CA ILE A 445 -3.50 23.22 18.30
C ILE A 445 -3.62 22.81 16.82
N SER A 446 -2.50 22.74 16.09
CA SER A 446 -2.49 22.42 14.66
C SER A 446 -3.14 21.05 14.39
N GLU A 447 -2.90 20.04 15.23
CA GLU A 447 -3.45 18.69 15.03
C GLU A 447 -4.98 18.70 14.96
N TYR A 448 -5.62 19.57 15.76
CA TYR A 448 -7.08 19.70 15.83
C TYR A 448 -7.70 20.44 14.63
N PHE A 449 -6.91 20.80 13.62
CA PHE A 449 -7.38 21.37 12.36
C PHE A 449 -7.37 20.39 11.20
N PHE A 450 -6.59 19.32 11.29
CA PHE A 450 -6.44 18.31 10.23
C PHE A 450 -6.96 16.94 10.65
N SER A 451 -6.72 16.58 11.90
CA SER A 451 -6.80 15.20 12.39
C SER A 451 -8.10 14.94 13.15
N PHE A 452 -8.32 13.66 13.49
CA PHE A 452 -9.45 13.19 14.29
C PHE A 452 -10.84 13.44 13.70
N TRP A 453 -10.96 13.67 12.39
CA TRP A 453 -12.26 13.89 11.75
C TRP A 453 -13.17 12.65 11.74
N ASP A 454 -12.61 11.46 12.02
CA ASP A 454 -13.29 10.16 12.08
C ASP A 454 -13.45 9.60 13.50
N ILE A 455 -12.79 10.19 14.50
CA ILE A 455 -12.91 9.83 15.92
C ILE A 455 -13.65 10.93 16.70
N GLY A 456 -13.36 12.18 16.36
CA GLY A 456 -13.92 13.38 16.95
C GLY A 456 -14.35 14.37 15.89
N GLU A 457 -14.08 15.66 16.14
CA GLU A 457 -14.41 16.78 15.26
C GLU A 457 -13.22 17.74 15.24
N VAL A 458 -12.87 18.24 14.06
CA VAL A 458 -11.90 19.34 13.94
C VAL A 458 -12.47 20.60 14.58
N LEU A 459 -11.63 21.43 15.21
CA LEU A 459 -12.08 22.68 15.82
C LEU A 459 -12.49 23.67 14.72
N PRO A 460 -13.79 23.98 14.52
CA PRO A 460 -14.23 24.77 13.38
C PRO A 460 -14.05 26.26 13.67
N GLY A 461 -13.76 27.10 12.67
CA GLY A 461 -13.66 28.55 12.86
C GLY A 461 -15.02 29.22 13.10
N ARG A 462 -15.05 30.30 13.87
CA ARG A 462 -16.28 30.97 14.34
C ARG A 462 -17.21 31.51 13.25
N ALA A 463 -16.72 31.70 12.02
CA ALA A 463 -17.52 32.19 10.91
C ALA A 463 -18.43 31.12 10.28
N LYS A 464 -18.29 29.85 10.69
CA LYS A 464 -19.20 28.74 10.42
C LYS A 464 -20.07 28.50 11.67
N PRO A 465 -21.30 29.04 11.71
CA PRO A 465 -22.18 28.91 12.88
C PRO A 465 -22.87 27.54 12.81
N GLU A 466 -22.26 26.53 13.42
CA GLU A 466 -22.86 25.19 13.47
C GLU A 466 -22.76 24.61 14.88
N GLY A 467 -23.94 24.39 15.47
CA GLY A 467 -24.11 23.58 16.68
C GLY A 467 -23.32 24.02 17.92
N PRO A 468 -23.40 23.23 18.99
CA PRO A 468 -22.69 23.52 20.25
C PRO A 468 -21.25 22.99 20.27
N VAL A 469 -20.82 22.26 19.24
CA VAL A 469 -19.54 21.50 19.21
C VAL A 469 -18.33 22.40 19.41
N ARG A 470 -18.28 23.57 18.75
CA ARG A 470 -17.17 24.52 18.93
C ARG A 470 -17.01 24.95 20.38
N ASP A 471 -18.12 25.28 21.03
CA ASP A 471 -18.13 25.73 22.41
C ASP A 471 -17.69 24.60 23.35
N TRP A 472 -18.12 23.37 23.08
CA TRP A 472 -17.70 22.18 23.83
C TRP A 472 -16.20 21.90 23.67
N LEU A 473 -15.65 21.97 22.46
CA LEU A 473 -14.21 21.79 22.25
C LEU A 473 -13.39 22.85 22.98
N LEU A 474 -13.86 24.11 23.01
CA LEU A 474 -13.16 25.23 23.64
C LEU A 474 -13.38 25.34 25.15
N SER A 475 -14.48 24.81 25.68
CA SER A 475 -14.91 25.07 27.06
C SER A 475 -15.22 23.81 27.87
N GLY A 476 -15.18 22.64 27.24
CA GLY A 476 -15.53 21.35 27.83
C GLY A 476 -16.94 20.86 27.46
N PHE A 477 -17.13 19.54 27.52
CA PHE A 477 -18.41 18.89 27.20
C PHE A 477 -19.36 18.86 28.41
N PRO A 478 -20.69 18.90 28.18
CA PRO A 478 -21.67 18.67 29.24
C PRO A 478 -21.64 17.19 29.71
N GLU A 479 -22.26 16.91 30.85
CA GLU A 479 -22.33 15.55 31.41
C GLU A 479 -22.97 14.54 30.46
N SER A 480 -23.96 14.98 29.66
CA SER A 480 -24.65 14.18 28.67
C SER A 480 -24.78 14.93 27.34
N VAL A 481 -24.57 14.23 26.24
CA VAL A 481 -24.76 14.74 24.88
C VAL A 481 -25.75 13.86 24.11
N ASP A 482 -26.22 14.32 22.95
CA ASP A 482 -26.94 13.46 22.01
C ASP A 482 -26.07 12.24 21.66
N PRO A 483 -26.61 11.01 21.58
CA PRO A 483 -25.84 9.80 21.28
C PRO A 483 -24.88 9.91 20.10
N LYS A 484 -25.22 10.71 19.07
CA LYS A 484 -24.34 10.92 17.91
C LYS A 484 -23.04 11.67 18.23
N PHE A 485 -22.93 12.33 19.38
CA PHE A 485 -21.74 13.03 19.86
C PHE A 485 -21.04 12.28 21.00
N GLU A 486 -21.52 11.09 21.35
CA GLU A 486 -21.00 10.36 22.50
C GLU A 486 -19.54 9.94 22.28
N LEU A 487 -19.19 9.47 21.09
CA LEU A 487 -17.80 9.14 20.74
C LEU A 487 -16.88 10.36 20.90
N LEU A 488 -17.31 11.53 20.42
CA LEU A 488 -16.59 12.79 20.56
C LEU A 488 -16.39 13.18 22.05
N ARG A 489 -17.39 12.96 22.90
CA ARG A 489 -17.30 13.22 24.34
C ARG A 489 -16.32 12.26 25.04
N VAL A 490 -16.34 10.98 24.67
CA VAL A 490 -15.41 9.98 25.19
C VAL A 490 -13.98 10.27 24.73
N TRP A 491 -13.80 10.72 23.48
CA TRP A 491 -12.51 11.19 22.97
C TRP A 491 -11.96 12.36 23.78
N ASP A 492 -12.78 13.37 24.08
CA ASP A 492 -12.37 14.50 24.93
C ASP A 492 -11.92 14.07 26.33
N TYR A 493 -12.56 13.02 26.88
CA TYR A 493 -12.17 12.40 28.14
C TYR A 493 -10.81 11.67 28.05
N ALA A 494 -10.58 10.88 27.00
CA ALA A 494 -9.29 10.21 26.78
C ALA A 494 -8.13 11.23 26.68
N LEU A 495 -8.36 12.35 25.97
CA LEU A 495 -7.40 13.46 25.90
C LEU A 495 -7.09 14.07 27.27
N ASN A 496 -8.10 14.23 28.13
CA ASN A 496 -7.92 14.73 29.49
C ASN A 496 -7.05 13.77 30.33
N GLU A 497 -7.39 12.48 30.33
CA GLU A 497 -6.69 11.47 31.13
C GLU A 497 -5.23 11.31 30.69
N ALA A 498 -4.96 11.41 29.40
CA ALA A 498 -3.60 11.39 28.86
C ALA A 498 -2.80 12.68 29.11
N GLY A 499 -3.43 13.75 29.63
CA GLY A 499 -2.78 15.03 29.86
C GLY A 499 -2.34 15.73 28.56
N VAL A 500 -3.10 15.52 27.48
CA VAL A 500 -2.85 16.14 26.17
C VAL A 500 -3.27 17.61 26.20
N GLN A 501 -2.45 18.49 25.63
CA GLN A 501 -2.86 19.85 25.32
C GLN A 501 -3.92 19.82 24.20
N LYS A 502 -5.16 20.14 24.55
CA LYS A 502 -6.32 20.15 23.67
C LYS A 502 -6.95 21.54 23.58
N PRO A 503 -7.91 21.79 22.66
CA PRO A 503 -8.44 23.13 22.42
C PRO A 503 -8.88 23.91 23.66
N SER A 504 -9.53 23.26 24.63
CA SER A 504 -9.98 23.90 25.88
C SER A 504 -8.85 24.28 26.86
N THR A 505 -7.67 23.66 26.70
CA THR A 505 -6.49 23.94 27.54
C THR A 505 -5.46 24.85 26.85
N ILE A 506 -5.55 25.01 25.52
CA ILE A 506 -4.61 25.81 24.75
C ILE A 506 -5.06 27.27 24.73
N HIS A 507 -4.22 28.15 25.28
CA HIS A 507 -4.49 29.59 25.26
C HIS A 507 -4.60 30.10 23.82
N GLY A 508 -5.67 30.82 23.51
CA GLY A 508 -5.91 31.41 22.18
C GLY A 508 -6.40 30.44 21.11
N ALA A 509 -6.68 29.16 21.43
CA ALA A 509 -7.10 28.13 20.47
C ALA A 509 -8.22 28.59 19.53
N GLY A 510 -9.28 29.19 20.07
CA GLY A 510 -10.41 29.66 19.27
C GLY A 510 -10.03 30.72 18.24
N HIS A 511 -9.14 31.66 18.59
CA HIS A 511 -8.66 32.72 17.70
C HIS A 511 -7.71 32.18 16.62
N VAL A 512 -6.83 31.23 16.99
CA VAL A 512 -5.98 30.52 16.02
C VAL A 512 -6.83 29.76 15.01
N ALA A 513 -7.87 29.05 15.47
CA ALA A 513 -8.80 28.34 14.60
C ALA A 513 -9.49 29.30 13.60
N ASP A 514 -9.86 30.50 14.05
CA ASP A 514 -10.49 31.49 13.17
C ASP A 514 -9.56 31.95 12.05
N LEU A 515 -8.27 32.19 12.36
CA LEU A 515 -7.26 32.53 11.36
C LEU A 515 -6.95 31.35 10.42
N TRP A 516 -6.84 30.14 10.98
CA TRP A 516 -6.62 28.92 10.20
C TRP A 516 -7.71 28.70 9.16
N TRP A 517 -8.97 28.66 9.60
CA TRP A 517 -10.10 28.42 8.70
C TRP A 517 -10.31 29.57 7.73
N PHE A 518 -10.07 30.82 8.13
CA PHE A 518 -10.03 31.92 7.17
C PHE A 518 -9.01 31.67 6.07
N SER A 519 -7.81 31.18 6.41
CA SER A 519 -6.78 30.80 5.44
C SER A 519 -7.25 29.69 4.49
N GLN A 520 -7.90 28.65 5.00
CA GLN A 520 -8.39 27.54 4.15
C GLN A 520 -9.51 28.00 3.21
N GLU A 521 -10.39 28.89 3.68
CA GLU A 521 -11.51 29.41 2.90
C GLU A 521 -11.09 30.44 1.85
N LEU A 522 -9.88 31.01 1.93
CA LEU A 522 -9.32 31.82 0.85
C LEU A 522 -9.13 30.96 -0.41
N CYS A 523 -8.48 29.81 -0.28
CA CYS A 523 -8.23 28.87 -1.39
C CYS A 523 -8.05 27.44 -0.89
N GLN A 524 -9.10 26.62 -0.97
CA GLN A 524 -8.96 25.19 -0.64
C GLN A 524 -8.13 24.43 -1.69
N ALA A 525 -7.36 23.42 -1.25
CA ALA A 525 -6.44 22.67 -2.10
C ALA A 525 -7.10 22.03 -3.34
N PHE A 526 -8.37 21.61 -3.23
CA PHE A 526 -9.09 20.96 -4.33
C PHE A 526 -9.24 21.86 -5.58
N TRP A 527 -9.08 23.18 -5.44
CA TRP A 527 -9.06 24.12 -6.58
C TRP A 527 -7.89 23.92 -7.54
N PHE A 528 -6.91 23.08 -7.16
CA PHE A 528 -5.75 22.70 -7.97
C PHE A 528 -5.78 21.21 -8.38
N THR A 529 -6.86 20.49 -8.06
CA THR A 529 -6.98 19.06 -8.38
C THR A 529 -7.84 18.88 -9.65
N ASP A 530 -7.20 18.95 -10.82
CA ASP A 530 -7.89 18.89 -12.13
C ASP A 530 -8.83 17.69 -12.27
N ARG A 531 -8.39 16.52 -11.79
CA ARG A 531 -9.21 15.29 -11.81
C ARG A 531 -10.49 15.44 -10.99
N TYR A 532 -10.41 16.05 -9.80
CA TYR A 532 -11.58 16.27 -8.95
C TYR A 532 -12.50 17.30 -9.59
N LEU A 533 -11.96 18.43 -10.04
CA LEU A 533 -12.73 19.51 -10.66
C LEU A 533 -13.46 19.05 -11.92
N ALA A 534 -12.86 18.17 -12.74
CA ALA A 534 -13.48 17.59 -13.92
C ALA A 534 -14.73 16.73 -13.61
N THR A 535 -14.90 16.28 -12.36
CA THR A 535 -16.10 15.54 -11.92
C THR A 535 -17.24 16.44 -11.43
N GLN A 536 -17.00 17.74 -11.26
CA GLN A 536 -17.97 18.68 -10.70
C GLN A 536 -18.72 19.42 -11.81
N SER A 537 -20.01 19.66 -11.59
CA SER A 537 -20.81 20.53 -12.45
C SER A 537 -20.49 22.01 -12.20
N ALA A 538 -20.78 22.87 -13.18
CA ALA A 538 -20.63 24.32 -13.02
C ALA A 538 -21.44 24.87 -11.82
N GLU A 539 -22.61 24.30 -11.54
CA GLU A 539 -23.44 24.67 -10.39
C GLU A 539 -22.78 24.29 -9.06
N GLN A 540 -22.16 23.11 -8.98
CA GLN A 540 -21.43 22.67 -7.79
C GLN A 540 -20.23 23.58 -7.51
N LEU A 541 -19.46 23.90 -8.55
CA LEU A 541 -18.32 24.81 -8.43
C LEU A 541 -18.75 26.20 -7.96
N GLU A 542 -19.84 26.75 -8.51
CA GLU A 542 -20.36 28.05 -8.08
C GLU A 542 -20.90 28.01 -6.64
N LYS A 543 -21.53 26.92 -6.24
CA LYS A 543 -21.97 26.71 -4.86
C LYS A 543 -20.79 26.71 -3.88
N PHE A 544 -19.67 26.07 -4.23
CA PHE A 544 -18.45 26.12 -3.43
C PHE A 544 -17.92 27.54 -3.31
N LYS A 545 -17.74 28.26 -4.44
CA LYS A 545 -17.30 29.66 -4.44
C LYS A 545 -18.17 30.56 -3.57
N THR A 546 -19.49 30.47 -3.74
CA THR A 546 -20.45 31.27 -2.96
C THR A 546 -20.39 30.93 -1.47
N GLY A 547 -20.18 29.66 -1.13
CA GLY A 547 -20.01 29.20 0.26
C GLY A 547 -18.77 29.81 0.92
N HIS A 548 -17.62 29.67 0.26
CA HIS A 548 -16.35 30.25 0.71
C HIS A 548 -16.43 31.78 0.83
N ALA A 549 -16.98 32.47 -0.19
CA ALA A 549 -17.18 33.92 -0.14
C ALA A 549 -18.01 34.34 1.09
N ARG A 550 -19.12 33.63 1.36
CA ARG A 550 -19.96 33.91 2.53
C ARG A 550 -19.22 33.70 3.85
N TYR A 551 -18.37 32.67 3.94
CA TYR A 551 -17.55 32.45 5.12
C TYR A 551 -16.57 33.61 5.32
N LEU A 552 -15.83 33.98 4.27
CA LEU A 552 -14.84 35.06 4.32
C LEU A 552 -15.49 36.39 4.72
N GLU A 553 -16.62 36.75 4.12
CA GLU A 553 -17.39 37.97 4.46
C GLU A 553 -17.80 37.99 5.95
N ARG A 554 -18.22 36.86 6.50
CA ARG A 554 -18.56 36.74 7.92
C ARG A 554 -17.33 36.90 8.80
N ALA A 555 -16.23 36.24 8.47
CA ALA A 555 -14.99 36.32 9.23
C ALA A 555 -14.46 37.77 9.29
N LEU A 556 -14.41 38.45 8.14
CA LEU A 556 -14.03 39.87 8.03
C LEU A 556 -14.95 40.76 8.88
N THR A 557 -16.26 40.56 8.80
CA THR A 557 -17.25 41.30 9.61
C THR A 557 -16.98 41.13 11.11
N LEU A 558 -16.65 39.91 11.56
CA LEU A 558 -16.32 39.62 12.96
C LEU A 558 -14.97 40.24 13.41
N TRP A 559 -14.12 40.64 12.48
CA TRP A 559 -12.88 41.38 12.74
C TRP A 559 -13.02 42.89 12.49
N GLY A 560 -14.17 43.37 12.02
CA GLY A 560 -14.43 44.78 11.75
C GLY A 560 -13.90 45.30 10.40
N PHE A 561 -13.65 44.41 9.44
CA PHE A 561 -13.19 44.71 8.07
C PHE A 561 -14.26 44.42 7.05
#